data_AF-A0A9X1CFI9-F1
#
_entry.id   AF-A0A9X1CFI9-F1
#
_cell.length_a   1.000
_cell.length_b   1.000
_cell.length_c   1.000
_cell.angle_alpha   90.00
_cell.angle_beta   90.00
_cell.angle_gamma   90.00
#
_symmetry.space_group_name_H-M   'P 1'
#
loop_
_entity.id
_entity.type
_entity.pdbx_description
1 polymer ?
#
loop_
_entity_poly.entity_id
_entity_poly.type
_entity_poly.pdbx_seq_one_letter_code
_entity_poly.pdbx_strand_id
1 'polypeptide(L)'
;MKKIGVILALFALSFVITPDTSYAYGTGDWDPQSSDEFTNQSEIFLSGGGNFKICLSSDSQPGFYQLYEEDPYNRDDAVYSNGTRGLYYKTAGSNDFDENGCHVFRNISGYVDGDQAEFYLKKYSGGNSIVYAYD
;
A
#
# COMPACT_ATOMS: atom_id res chain seq x y z
N MET A 1 46.53 48.48 1.25
CA MET A 1 45.46 48.05 0.33
C MET A 1 45.13 46.60 0.65
N LYS A 2 43.95 46.34 1.24
CA LYS A 2 43.49 45.00 1.66
C LYS A 2 43.04 44.21 0.43
N LYS A 3 43.59 43.01 0.21
CA LYS A 3 43.16 42.10 -0.85
C LYS A 3 41.87 41.42 -0.39
N ILE A 4 40.76 41.72 -1.07
CA ILE A 4 39.46 41.08 -0.84
C ILE A 4 39.47 39.79 -1.66
N GLY A 5 39.54 38.65 -0.98
CA GLY A 5 39.34 37.35 -1.61
C GLY A 5 37.85 37.14 -1.88
N VAL A 6 37.48 37.00 -3.15
CA VAL A 6 36.14 36.60 -3.57
C VAL A 6 36.07 35.08 -3.49
N ILE A 7 35.28 34.56 -2.57
CA ILE A 7 34.93 33.13 -2.50
C ILE A 7 33.73 32.95 -3.44
N LEU A 8 33.95 32.29 -4.59
CA LEU A 8 32.87 31.79 -5.44
C LEU A 8 32.18 30.63 -4.70
N ALA A 9 30.98 30.86 -4.20
CA ALA A 9 30.10 29.78 -3.75
C ALA A 9 29.48 29.09 -4.97
N LEU A 10 29.94 27.88 -5.27
CA LEU A 10 29.31 26.97 -6.24
C LEU A 10 28.03 26.41 -5.61
N PHE A 11 26.88 26.99 -5.95
CA PHE A 11 25.58 26.38 -5.70
C PHE A 11 25.38 25.25 -6.72
N ALA A 12 25.64 24.01 -6.31
CA ALA A 12 25.21 22.84 -7.06
C ALA A 12 23.69 22.70 -6.87
N LEU A 13 22.90 23.13 -7.86
CA LEU A 13 21.49 22.73 -7.95
C LEU A 13 21.45 21.23 -8.27
N SER A 14 21.30 20.41 -7.24
CA SER A 14 20.89 19.02 -7.39
C SER A 14 19.44 19.02 -7.86
N PHE A 15 19.24 18.98 -9.19
CA PHE A 15 17.95 18.60 -9.76
C PHE A 15 17.70 17.14 -9.37
N VAL A 16 16.91 16.93 -8.32
CA VAL A 16 16.31 15.63 -8.04
C VAL A 16 15.23 15.46 -9.10
N ILE A 17 15.54 14.70 -10.14
CA ILE A 17 14.54 14.21 -11.08
C ILE A 17 13.79 13.13 -10.30
N THR A 18 12.68 13.49 -9.65
CA THR A 18 11.72 12.49 -9.19
C THR A 18 11.16 11.83 -10.44
N PRO A 19 11.23 10.49 -10.60
CA PRO A 19 10.51 9.84 -11.67
C PRO A 19 9.03 10.16 -11.46
N ASP A 20 8.44 10.86 -12.42
CA ASP A 20 7.01 11.07 -12.52
C ASP A 20 6.42 9.70 -12.86
N THR A 21 6.06 8.91 -11.84
CA THR A 21 5.32 7.67 -12.00
C THR A 21 3.91 8.05 -12.39
N SER A 22 3.73 8.41 -13.66
CA SER A 22 2.43 8.38 -14.29
C SER A 22 1.94 6.93 -14.23
N TYR A 23 1.11 6.62 -13.24
CA TYR A 23 0.45 5.33 -13.10
C TYR A 23 -0.43 5.16 -14.33
N ALA A 24 0.04 4.35 -15.27
CA ALA A 24 -0.72 3.97 -16.44
C ALA A 24 -1.79 2.98 -15.99
N TYR A 25 -2.99 3.47 -15.67
CA TYR A 25 -4.13 2.64 -15.34
C TYR A 25 -4.44 1.69 -16.50
N GLY A 26 -4.20 0.40 -16.26
CA GLY A 26 -4.27 -0.67 -17.23
C GLY A 26 -5.70 -0.98 -17.69
N THR A 27 -5.82 -1.30 -18.97
CA THR A 27 -7.04 -1.72 -19.65
C THR A 27 -7.47 -3.13 -19.20
N GLY A 28 -8.10 -3.25 -18.03
CA GLY A 28 -8.81 -4.46 -17.58
C GLY A 28 -7.95 -5.58 -16.97
N ASP A 29 -6.62 -5.41 -16.91
CA ASP A 29 -5.70 -6.26 -16.16
C ASP A 29 -5.26 -5.54 -14.88
N TRP A 30 -4.90 -6.30 -13.84
CA TRP A 30 -4.41 -5.75 -12.56
C TRP A 30 -2.97 -5.27 -12.69
N ASP A 31 -2.68 -4.03 -12.26
CA ASP A 31 -1.35 -3.44 -12.29
C ASP A 31 -0.56 -3.89 -11.04
N PRO A 32 0.50 -4.69 -11.18
CA PRO A 32 1.26 -5.18 -10.04
C PRO A 32 2.00 -4.06 -9.33
N GLN A 33 1.95 -4.08 -8.01
CA GLN A 33 2.74 -3.20 -7.15
C GLN A 33 3.89 -3.99 -6.51
N SER A 34 4.39 -3.49 -5.39
CA SER A 34 5.38 -4.19 -4.57
C SER A 34 4.74 -5.29 -3.70
N SER A 35 5.59 -5.93 -2.92
CA SER A 35 5.22 -7.00 -2.01
C SER A 35 6.06 -6.88 -0.76
N ASP A 36 5.50 -7.27 0.37
CA ASP A 36 6.22 -7.22 1.64
C ASP A 36 6.02 -8.47 2.49
N GLU A 37 7.06 -8.83 3.24
CA GLU A 37 7.06 -9.90 4.21
C GLU A 37 7.00 -9.31 5.63
N PHE A 38 5.88 -9.54 6.32
CA PHE A 38 5.55 -8.84 7.55
C PHE A 38 4.95 -9.74 8.64
N THR A 39 5.19 -9.37 9.90
CA THR A 39 4.59 -10.03 11.07
C THR A 39 3.36 -9.28 11.59
N ASN A 40 3.40 -7.94 11.62
CA ASN A 40 2.34 -7.11 12.20
C ASN A 40 1.68 -6.18 11.19
N GLN A 41 2.49 -5.53 10.36
CA GLN A 41 2.04 -4.55 9.37
C GLN A 41 2.99 -4.59 8.17
N SER A 42 2.42 -4.55 6.97
CA SER A 42 3.18 -4.45 5.72
C SER A 42 3.77 -3.05 5.52
N GLU A 43 4.60 -2.92 4.48
CA GLU A 43 4.84 -1.63 3.82
C GLU A 43 3.54 -0.97 3.30
N ILE A 44 3.66 0.29 2.89
CA ILE A 44 2.60 1.08 2.28
C ILE A 44 2.57 0.82 0.77
N PHE A 45 1.38 0.62 0.23
CA PHE A 45 1.05 0.43 -1.17
C PHE A 45 0.18 1.60 -1.64
N LEU A 46 0.60 2.29 -2.71
CA LEU A 46 -0.08 3.49 -3.19
C LEU A 46 -1.18 3.13 -4.19
N SER A 47 -2.40 3.63 -4.04
CA SER A 47 -3.50 3.36 -4.98
C SER A 47 -4.16 4.65 -5.42
N GLY A 48 -4.56 4.80 -6.69
CA GLY A 48 -5.43 5.95 -7.06
C GLY A 48 -6.92 5.65 -6.92
N GLY A 49 -7.28 4.63 -6.17
CA GLY A 49 -8.66 4.25 -5.90
C GLY A 49 -9.20 3.21 -6.89
N GLY A 50 -10.50 3.23 -7.15
CA GLY A 50 -11.14 2.21 -7.96
C GLY A 50 -11.22 0.89 -7.19
N ASN A 51 -10.53 -0.14 -7.66
CA ASN A 51 -10.45 -1.42 -6.96
C ASN A 51 -9.01 -1.70 -6.58
N PHE A 52 -8.79 -2.21 -5.37
CA PHE A 52 -7.47 -2.61 -4.90
C PHE A 52 -7.49 -4.08 -4.53
N LYS A 53 -6.47 -4.82 -4.96
CA LYS A 53 -6.36 -6.25 -4.71
C LYS A 53 -5.12 -6.55 -3.89
N ILE A 54 -5.31 -7.37 -2.87
CA ILE A 54 -4.21 -8.00 -2.14
C ILE A 54 -4.23 -9.50 -2.40
N CYS A 55 -3.05 -10.11 -2.42
CA CYS A 55 -2.89 -11.56 -2.43
C CYS A 55 -1.90 -11.97 -1.34
N LEU A 56 -2.31 -12.87 -0.45
CA LEU A 56 -1.42 -13.47 0.54
C LEU A 56 -0.82 -14.75 -0.02
N SER A 57 0.50 -14.89 0.10
CA SER A 57 1.20 -16.09 -0.37
C SER A 57 0.70 -17.35 0.34
N SER A 58 0.88 -18.52 -0.29
CA SER A 58 0.59 -19.81 0.33
C SER A 58 1.37 -20.08 1.61
N ASP A 59 2.46 -19.36 1.88
CA ASP A 59 3.27 -19.49 3.10
C ASP A 59 2.80 -18.55 4.22
N SER A 60 1.89 -17.63 3.91
CA SER A 60 1.32 -16.70 4.88
C SER A 60 0.52 -17.44 5.96
N GLN A 61 0.67 -16.99 7.20
CA GLN A 61 0.02 -17.63 8.34
C GLN A 61 -1.49 -17.32 8.39
N PRO A 62 -2.31 -18.24 8.92
CA PRO A 62 -3.72 -17.97 9.14
C PRO A 62 -3.97 -16.79 10.09
N GLY A 63 -5.11 -16.12 9.92
CA GLY A 63 -5.59 -15.16 10.91
C GLY A 63 -6.42 -14.03 10.33
N PHE A 64 -6.58 -12.99 11.15
CA PHE A 64 -7.35 -11.80 10.82
C PHE A 64 -6.42 -10.70 10.28
N TYR A 65 -6.78 -10.19 9.11
CA TYR A 65 -6.08 -9.16 8.36
C TYR A 65 -7.01 -7.96 8.15
N GLN A 66 -6.48 -6.75 8.25
CA GLN A 66 -7.23 -5.51 8.04
C GLN A 66 -6.43 -4.59 7.15
N LEU A 67 -7.04 -4.15 6.05
CA LEU A 67 -6.48 -3.07 5.25
C LEU A 67 -6.78 -1.73 5.91
N TYR A 68 -5.78 -0.89 6.00
CA TYR A 68 -5.88 0.47 6.50
C TYR A 68 -5.41 1.44 5.43
N GLU A 69 -6.03 2.60 5.38
CA GLU A 69 -5.46 3.78 4.76
C GLU A 69 -4.69 4.56 5.84
N GLU A 70 -3.46 4.96 5.52
CA GLU A 70 -2.61 5.75 6.41
C GLU A 70 -3.03 7.22 6.35
N ASP A 71 -3.29 7.81 7.51
CA ASP A 71 -3.48 9.26 7.63
C ASP A 71 -2.38 9.81 8.55
N PRO A 72 -1.36 10.50 8.02
CA PRO A 72 -0.22 10.97 8.82
C PRO A 72 -0.59 12.04 9.84
N TYR A 73 -1.76 12.66 9.72
CA TYR A 73 -2.22 13.75 10.58
C TYR A 73 -3.38 13.38 11.50
N ASN A 74 -4.10 12.29 11.20
CA ASN A 74 -5.16 11.76 12.04
C ASN A 74 -4.91 10.28 12.37
N ARG A 75 -5.99 9.51 12.51
CA ARG A 75 -5.94 8.09 12.79
C ARG A 75 -6.30 7.37 11.51
N ASP A 76 -5.46 6.44 11.12
CA ASP A 76 -5.65 5.52 10.00
C ASP A 76 -7.07 4.95 9.91
N ASP A 77 -7.62 5.03 8.71
CA ASP A 77 -8.97 4.59 8.42
C ASP A 77 -8.99 3.12 8.04
N ALA A 78 -9.89 2.36 8.70
CA ALA A 78 -10.10 0.97 8.32
C ALA A 78 -10.85 0.92 6.99
N VAL A 79 -10.29 0.20 6.01
CA VAL A 79 -10.96 -0.05 4.74
C VAL A 79 -12.00 -1.15 4.92
N TYR A 80 -13.24 -0.89 4.47
CA TYR A 80 -14.35 -1.84 4.54
C TYR A 80 -14.57 -2.49 3.18
N SER A 81 -14.75 -3.81 3.16
CA SER A 81 -15.13 -4.56 1.96
C SER A 81 -16.58 -5.01 2.10
N ASN A 82 -17.46 -4.49 1.23
CA ASN A 82 -18.92 -4.75 1.28
C ASN A 82 -19.54 -4.47 2.67
N GLY A 83 -19.07 -3.42 3.35
CA GLY A 83 -19.54 -3.06 4.70
C GLY A 83 -18.93 -3.89 5.84
N THR A 84 -18.06 -4.85 5.52
CA THR A 84 -17.36 -5.67 6.51
C THR A 84 -15.96 -5.15 6.75
N ARG A 85 -15.58 -5.10 8.03
CA ARG A 85 -14.23 -4.73 8.46
C ARG A 85 -13.38 -5.99 8.62
N GLY A 86 -12.30 -6.05 7.84
CA GLY A 86 -11.26 -7.07 7.93
C GLY A 86 -11.63 -8.42 7.33
N LEU A 87 -10.63 -9.28 7.22
CA LEU A 87 -10.63 -10.49 6.41
C LEU A 87 -9.96 -11.63 7.18
N TYR A 88 -10.52 -12.83 7.12
CA TYR A 88 -9.94 -14.03 7.70
C TYR A 88 -9.26 -14.88 6.62
N TYR A 89 -7.95 -15.07 6.74
CA TYR A 89 -7.17 -15.94 5.85
C TYR A 89 -6.96 -17.32 6.48
N LYS A 90 -7.13 -18.38 5.69
CA LYS A 90 -6.98 -19.81 6.10
C LYS A 90 -7.67 -20.15 7.42
N THR A 91 -8.79 -19.51 7.70
CA THR A 91 -9.58 -19.73 8.92
C THR A 91 -10.84 -20.48 8.54
N ALA A 92 -11.17 -21.53 9.29
CA ALA A 92 -12.30 -22.40 9.00
C ALA A 92 -13.61 -21.60 8.88
N GLY A 93 -14.32 -21.78 7.77
CA GLY A 93 -15.59 -21.11 7.49
C GLY A 93 -15.49 -19.71 6.88
N SER A 94 -14.30 -19.16 6.67
CA SER A 94 -14.12 -17.92 5.91
C SER A 94 -14.00 -18.18 4.40
N ASN A 95 -14.56 -17.27 3.62
CA ASN A 95 -14.45 -17.14 2.17
C ASN A 95 -13.97 -15.73 1.77
N ASP A 96 -13.26 -15.05 2.67
CA ASP A 96 -12.79 -13.68 2.44
C ASP A 96 -11.73 -13.64 1.34
N PHE A 97 -10.92 -14.69 1.21
CA PHE A 97 -9.95 -14.81 0.12
C PHE A 97 -10.39 -15.91 -0.85
N ASP A 98 -10.11 -15.72 -2.13
CA ASP A 98 -10.33 -16.72 -3.17
C ASP A 98 -9.35 -17.90 -3.06
N GLU A 99 -9.46 -18.87 -3.98
CA GLU A 99 -8.60 -20.06 -4.00
C GLU A 99 -7.11 -19.76 -4.23
N ASN A 100 -6.78 -18.57 -4.77
CA ASN A 100 -5.42 -18.11 -4.99
C ASN A 100 -4.90 -17.27 -3.81
N GLY A 101 -5.71 -17.11 -2.75
CA GLY A 101 -5.36 -16.30 -1.59
C GLY A 101 -5.49 -14.79 -1.84
N CYS A 102 -6.34 -14.38 -2.79
CA CYS A 102 -6.56 -12.98 -3.13
C CYS A 102 -7.89 -12.43 -2.62
N HIS A 103 -7.92 -11.15 -2.27
CA HIS A 103 -9.12 -10.39 -1.96
C HIS A 103 -9.12 -9.07 -2.74
N VAL A 104 -10.30 -8.66 -3.22
CA VAL A 104 -10.50 -7.39 -3.94
C VAL A 104 -11.38 -6.46 -3.13
N PHE A 105 -10.81 -5.35 -2.68
CA PHE A 105 -11.52 -4.21 -2.14
C PHE A 105 -12.06 -3.38 -3.30
N ARG A 106 -13.38 -3.25 -3.40
CA ARG A 106 -14.03 -2.56 -4.52
C ARG A 106 -14.46 -1.15 -4.15
N ASN A 107 -14.39 -0.25 -5.11
CA ASN A 107 -14.83 1.15 -4.99
C ASN A 107 -14.19 1.90 -3.80
N ILE A 108 -12.88 1.77 -3.66
CA ILE A 108 -12.08 2.39 -2.60
C ILE A 108 -11.64 3.83 -2.92
N SER A 109 -12.12 4.43 -4.02
CA SER A 109 -11.81 5.83 -4.37
C SER A 109 -12.15 6.86 -3.29
N GLY A 110 -12.97 6.51 -2.30
CA GLY A 110 -13.28 7.38 -1.16
C GLY A 110 -12.15 7.53 -0.15
N TYR A 111 -11.10 6.71 -0.25
CA TYR A 111 -9.90 6.75 0.62
C TYR A 111 -8.72 7.48 -0.04
N VAL A 112 -8.90 8.06 -1.23
CA VAL A 112 -7.84 8.83 -1.89
C VAL A 112 -7.85 10.26 -1.34
N ASP A 113 -6.76 10.70 -0.71
CA ASP A 113 -6.61 12.04 -0.15
C ASP A 113 -5.50 12.84 -0.88
N GLY A 114 -5.92 13.66 -1.84
CA GLY A 114 -4.99 14.37 -2.72
C GLY A 114 -4.69 13.55 -3.97
N ASP A 115 -3.51 12.95 -4.06
CA ASP A 115 -3.03 12.29 -5.29
C ASP A 115 -3.31 10.77 -5.29
N GLN A 116 -3.06 10.08 -4.18
CA GLN A 116 -3.22 8.63 -4.02
C GLN A 116 -3.74 8.31 -2.61
N ALA A 117 -4.09 7.04 -2.36
CA ALA A 117 -4.35 6.47 -1.06
C ALA A 117 -3.15 5.61 -0.64
N GLU A 118 -2.74 5.70 0.61
CA GLU A 118 -1.63 4.97 1.20
C GLU A 118 -2.14 3.74 1.98
N PHE A 119 -2.22 2.57 1.33
CA PHE A 119 -2.74 1.38 2.01
C PHE A 119 -1.66 0.51 2.64
N TYR A 120 -1.95 -0.02 3.82
CA TYR A 120 -1.14 -1.10 4.41
C TYR A 120 -2.02 -2.20 5.00
N LEU A 121 -1.49 -3.42 5.03
CA LEU A 121 -2.17 -4.58 5.59
C LEU A 121 -1.66 -4.85 7.00
N LYS A 122 -2.57 -4.81 7.97
CA LYS A 122 -2.29 -5.16 9.37
C LYS A 122 -2.78 -6.56 9.68
N LYS A 123 -1.99 -7.29 10.46
CA LYS A 123 -2.30 -8.64 10.93
C LYS A 123 -2.40 -8.66 12.45
N TYR A 124 -3.37 -9.43 12.96
CA TYR A 124 -3.65 -9.54 14.39
C TYR A 124 -3.37 -10.94 14.98
N SER A 125 -2.85 -11.85 14.16
CA SER A 125 -2.33 -13.16 14.59
C SER A 125 -0.80 -13.21 14.50
N GLY A 126 -0.19 -14.20 15.15
CA GLY A 126 1.27 -14.36 15.13
C GLY A 126 1.85 -14.91 13.81
N GLY A 127 3.17 -14.85 13.70
CA GLY A 127 3.97 -15.40 12.60
C GLY A 127 4.04 -14.51 11.36
N ASN A 128 4.85 -14.90 10.38
CA ASN A 128 5.14 -14.05 9.21
C ASN A 128 4.15 -14.26 8.07
N SER A 129 3.98 -13.27 7.18
CA SER A 129 3.09 -13.35 6.02
C SER A 129 3.65 -12.51 4.89
N ILE A 130 3.36 -12.90 3.65
CA ILE A 130 3.82 -12.20 2.45
C ILE A 130 2.59 -11.73 1.71
N VAL A 131 2.47 -10.41 1.50
CA VAL A 131 1.38 -9.80 0.74
C VAL A 131 1.91 -9.23 -0.57
N TYR A 132 1.16 -9.41 -1.64
CA TYR A 132 1.34 -8.76 -2.94
C TYR A 132 0.16 -7.82 -3.17
N ALA A 133 0.44 -6.58 -3.55
CA ALA A 133 -0.58 -5.59 -3.86
C ALA A 133 -0.71 -5.37 -5.38
N TYR A 134 -1.91 -5.03 -5.81
CA TYR A 134 -2.25 -4.70 -7.19
C TYR A 134 -3.33 -3.62 -7.18
N ASP A 135 -3.24 -2.68 -8.11
CA ASP A 135 -4.22 -1.61 -8.34
C ASP A 135 -4.82 -1.73 -9.75
#